data_AF-A0A1M5U014-F1
#
_entry.id   AF-A0A1M5U014-F1
#
_cell.length_a   1.000
_cell.length_b   1.000
_cell.length_c   1.000
_cell.angle_alpha   90.00
_cell.angle_beta   90.00
_cell.angle_gamma   90.00
#
_symmetry.space_group_name_H-M   'P 1'
#
loop_
_entity.id
_entity.type
_entity.pdbx_description
1 polymer ?
#
loop_
_entity_poly.entity_id
_entity_poly.type
_entity_poly.pdbx_seq_one_letter_code
_entity_poly.pdbx_strand_id
1 'polypeptide(L)' 'MENSDRPIIIEKYANRRLYNAGTFTFVTLDELAAMMKRGKNFLVYDSKTGADITQSVLAQIVFDQENSQGGR' A
#
# COMPACT_ATOMS: atom_id res chain seq x y z
N MET A 1 21.76 -10.39 13.13
CA MET A 1 20.29 -10.36 13.31
C MET A 1 19.83 -8.98 12.88
N GLU A 2 19.45 -8.84 11.61
CA GLU A 2 18.90 -7.58 11.11
C GLU A 2 17.40 -7.61 11.37
N ASN A 3 16.93 -6.78 12.30
CA ASN A 3 15.52 -6.56 12.58
C ASN A 3 14.89 -5.85 11.38
N SER A 4 14.59 -6.59 10.32
CA SER A 4 13.98 -6.06 9.09
C SER A 4 12.45 -6.07 9.12
N ASP A 5 11.85 -6.18 10.31
CA ASP A 5 10.39 -6.19 10.53
C ASP A 5 9.78 -4.78 10.58
N ARG A 6 10.49 -3.76 10.08
CA ARG A 6 9.93 -2.41 10.05
C ARG A 6 8.90 -2.33 8.92
N PRO A 7 7.65 -1.94 9.21
CA PRO A 7 6.65 -1.78 8.17
C PRO A 7 7.10 -0.71 7.18
N ILE A 8 6.89 -1.00 5.91
CA ILE A 8 7.19 -0.04 4.84
C ILE A 8 6.16 1.09 4.92
N ILE A 9 6.63 2.32 5.00
CA ILE A 9 5.76 3.49 5.08
C ILE A 9 5.45 3.96 3.66
N ILE A 10 4.16 4.06 3.36
CA ILE A 10 3.63 4.50 2.07
C ILE A 10 2.85 5.77 2.28
N GLU A 11 3.17 6.82 1.52
CA GLU A 11 2.45 8.08 1.54
C GLU A 11 1.53 8.18 0.33
N LYS A 12 0.23 8.37 0.59
CA LYS A 12 -0.78 8.56 -0.42
C LYS A 12 -1.00 10.04 -0.68
N TYR A 13 -0.82 10.43 -1.94
CA TYR A 13 -1.12 11.76 -2.44
C TYR A 13 -2.49 11.80 -3.10
N ALA A 14 -3.09 12.98 -3.18
CA ALA A 14 -4.46 13.21 -3.66
C ALA A 14 -4.76 12.64 -5.06
N ASN A 15 -3.74 12.40 -5.90
CA ASN A 15 -3.87 11.90 -7.27
C ASN A 15 -3.80 10.36 -7.40
N ARG A 16 -4.26 9.62 -6.38
CA ARG A 16 -4.09 8.14 -6.26
C ARG A 16 -2.62 7.67 -6.30
N ARG A 17 -1.66 8.58 -6.19
CA ARG A 17 -0.24 8.23 -6.23
C ARG A 17 0.21 7.78 -4.84
N LEU A 18 0.84 6.61 -4.78
CA LEU A 18 1.42 6.07 -3.57
C LEU A 18 2.93 6.14 -3.73
N TYR A 19 3.63 6.67 -2.74
CA TYR A 19 5.08 6.73 -2.71
C TYR A 19 5.59 6.01 -1.48
N ASN A 20 6.67 5.24 -1.64
CA ASN A 20 7.37 4.66 -0.51
C ASN A 20 8.22 5.74 0.15
N ALA A 21 8.00 6.02 1.44
CA ALA A 21 8.73 7.05 2.16
C ALA A 21 10.22 6.72 2.38
N GLY A 22 10.61 5.44 2.27
CA GLY A 22 11.99 4.99 2.40
C GLY A 22 12.80 5.09 1.11
N THR A 23 12.17 4.87 -0.04
CA THR A 23 12.85 4.83 -1.35
C THR A 23 12.45 5.99 -2.26
N PHE A 24 11.44 6.78 -1.88
CA PHE A 24 10.80 7.81 -2.70
C PHE A 24 10.34 7.32 -4.07
N THR A 25 10.12 6.01 -4.20
CA THR A 25 9.67 5.40 -5.45
C THR A 25 8.15 5.38 -5.49
N PHE A 26 7.62 5.56 -6.69
CA PHE A 26 6.21 5.33 -6.96
C PHE A 26 5.87 3.85 -6.76
N VAL A 27 4.74 3.58 -6.11
CA VAL A 27 4.22 2.24 -5.83
C VAL A 27 2.78 2.16 -6.31
N THR A 28 2.40 1.02 -6.88
CA THR A 28 1.02 0.76 -7.32
C THR A 28 0.20 -0.02 -6.28
N LEU A 29 -1.14 0.00 -6.41
CA LEU A 29 -2.01 -0.84 -5.56
C LEU A 29 -1.71 -2.33 -5.75
N ASP A 30 -1.41 -2.76 -6.98
CA ASP A 30 -0.99 -4.14 -7.27
C ASP A 30 0.30 -4.53 -6.55
N GLU A 31 1.29 -3.65 -6.50
CA GLU A 31 2.52 -3.91 -5.75
C GLU A 31 2.26 -4.01 -4.25
N LEU A 32 1.40 -3.16 -3.69
CA LEU A 32 0.99 -3.27 -2.29
C LEU A 32 0.26 -4.59 -2.02
N ALA A 33 -0.61 -5.02 -2.94
CA ALA A 33 -1.28 -6.31 -2.87
C ALA A 33 -0.26 -7.46 -2.90
N ALA A 34 0.73 -7.38 -3.78
CA ALA A 34 1.80 -8.37 -3.87
C ALA A 34 2.67 -8.39 -2.60
N MET A 35 2.93 -7.23 -2.00
CA MET A 35 3.65 -7.11 -0.72
C MET A 35 2.86 -7.77 0.42
N MET A 36 1.55 -7.52 0.50
CA MET A 36 0.66 -8.19 1.45
C MET A 36 0.69 -9.72 1.27
N LYS A 37 0.56 -10.21 0.04
CA LYS A 37 0.64 -11.65 -0.28
C LYS A 37 1.98 -12.28 0.06
N ARG A 38 3.06 -11.50 -0.01
CA ARG A 38 4.42 -11.92 0.37
C ARG A 38 4.67 -11.86 1.88
N GLY A 39 3.68 -11.43 2.68
CA GLY A 39 3.82 -11.27 4.13
C GLY A 39 4.66 -10.06 4.54
N LYS A 40 4.79 -9.05 3.67
CA LYS A 40 5.47 -7.79 4.00
C LYS A 40 4.48 -6.80 4.62
N ASN A 41 4.78 -6.33 5.82
CA ASN A 41 3.99 -5.31 6.48
C ASN A 41 4.26 -3.93 5.86
N PHE A 42 3.19 -3.16 5.67
CA PHE A 42 3.25 -1.77 5.25
C PHE A 42 2.17 -0.94 5.96
N LEU A 43 2.43 0.35 6.07
CA LEU A 43 1.51 1.35 6.60
C LEU A 43 1.27 2.40 5.53
N VAL A 44 0.04 2.86 5.40
CA VAL A 44 -0.33 3.89 4.43
C VAL A 44 -0.86 5.12 5.15
N TYR A 45 -0.22 6.25 4.93
CA TYR A 45 -0.61 7.55 5.48
C TYR A 45 -1.05 8.49 4.36
N ASP A 46 -2.04 9.31 4.64
CA ASP A 46 -2.41 10.41 3.75
C ASP A 46 -1.36 11.53 3.86
N SER A 47 -0.73 11.90 2.74
CA SER A 47 0.33 12.92 2.74
C SER A 47 -0.19 14.35 3.02
N LYS A 48 -1.49 14.61 2.81
CA LYS A 48 -2.10 15.91 3.15
C LYS A 48 -2.44 16.03 4.63
N THR A 49 -3.00 14.98 5.22
CA THR A 49 -3.56 15.04 6.58
C THR A 49 -2.74 14.29 7.61
N GLY A 50 -1.82 13.44 7.20
CA GLY A 50 -1.08 12.52 8.07
C GLY A 50 -1.94 11.38 8.63
N ALA A 51 -3.19 11.23 8.17
CA ALA A 51 -4.10 10.22 8.69
C ALA A 51 -3.65 8.81 8.28
N ASP A 52 -3.74 7.86 9.21
CA ASP A 52 -3.58 6.45 8.90
C ASP A 52 -4.79 5.96 8.10
N ILE A 53 -4.54 5.57 6.86
CA ILE A 53 -5.53 5.05 5.92
C ILE A 53 -5.20 3.63 5.49
N THR A 54 -4.32 2.94 6.24
CA THR A 54 -3.85 1.59 5.92
C THR A 54 -5.02 0.64 5.73
N GLN A 55 -6.00 0.65 6.64
CA GLN A 55 -7.18 -0.21 6.54
C GLN A 55 -8.04 0.11 5.30
N SER A 56 -8.23 1.38 4.98
CA SER A 56 -9.00 1.80 3.80
C SER A 56 -8.33 1.35 2.50
N VAL A 57 -7.00 1.46 2.42
CA VAL A 57 -6.24 1.02 1.25
C VAL A 57 -6.23 -0.50 1.12
N LEU A 58 -6.09 -1.23 2.23
CA LEU A 58 -6.20 -2.70 2.23
C LEU A 58 -7.57 -3.17 1.74
N ALA A 59 -8.65 -2.57 2.23
CA ALA A 59 -10.01 -2.88 1.76
C ALA A 59 -10.16 -2.60 0.27
N GLN A 60 -9.62 -1.48 -0.22
CA GLN A 60 -9.62 -1.16 -1.64
C GLN A 60 -8.84 -2.18 -2.46
N ILE A 61 -7.67 -2.62 -2.00
CA ILE A 61 -6.86 -3.66 -2.66
C ILE A 61 -7.65 -4.96 -2.79
N VAL A 62 -8.29 -5.41 -1.70
CA VAL A 62 -9.09 -6.64 -1.70
C VAL A 62 -10.26 -6.53 -2.69
N PHE A 63 -10.97 -5.41 -2.68
CA PHE A 63 -12.09 -5.16 -3.59
C PHE A 63 -11.65 -5.15 -5.06
N ASP A 64 -10.52 -4.49 -5.37
CA ASP A 64 -10.00 -4.38 -6.74
C ASP A 64 -9.48 -5.73 -7.28
N GLN A 65 -8.90 -6.56 -6.39
CA GLN A 65 -8.47 -7.92 -6.71
C GLN A 65 -9.66 -8.83 -7.08
N GLU A 66 -10.78 -8.73 -6.36
CA GLU A 66 -12.00 -9.50 -6.67
C GLU A 66 -12.59 -9.06 -8.02
N ASN A 67 -12.64 -7.75 -8.26
CA ASN A 67 -13.23 -7.19 -9.47
C ASN A 67 -12.36 -7.45 -10.73
N SER A 68 -11.04 -7.46 -10.59
CA SER A 68 -10.10 -7.75 -11.68
C SER A 68 -10.08 -9.23 -12.08
N GLN A 69 -10.50 -10.15 -11.20
CA GLN A 69 -10.60 -11.58 -11.52
C GLN A 69 -11.95 -12.00 -12.14
N GLY A 70 -12.97 -11.14 -12.10
CA GLY A 70 -14.31 -11.41 -12.65
C GLY A 70 -14.48 -11.18 -14.17
N GLY A 71 -13.41 -10.86 -14.90
CA GLY A 71 -13.43 -10.52 -16.33
C GLY A 71 -12.89 -11.60 -17.28
N ARG A 72 -12.98 -12.89 -16.92
CA ARG A 72 -12.65 -14.01 -17.81
C ARG A 72 -13.89 -14.83 -18.16
#